data_AF-A0A923SUA7-F1
#
_entry.id   AF-A0A923SUA7-F1
#
_cell.length_a   1.000
_cell.length_b   1.000
_cell.length_c   1.000
_cell.angle_alpha   90.00
_cell.angle_beta   90.00
_cell.angle_gamma   90.00
#
_symmetry.space_group_name_H-M   'P 1'
#
loop_
_entity.id
_entity.type
_entity.pdbx_description
1 polymer ?
#
loop_
_entity_poly.entity_id
_entity_poly.type
_entity_poly.pdbx_seq_one_letter_code
_entity_poly.pdbx_strand_id
1 'polypeptide(L)'
;MADITIIENSPVGRHLDSIGETKPASYLMFNHKKVELVTKITIGRDSDNDVVVDNKLASRHHAVIQKIKDQYFIKDDGSTNGTFVNDIRIPKEKYIKLKPGDKITVGNTNLVIS
;
A
#
# COMPACT_ATOMS: atom_id res chain seq x y z
N MET A 1 -1.26 3.62 30.98
CA MET A 1 -0.48 4.76 30.43
C MET A 1 -0.91 4.92 29.00
N ALA A 2 -1.69 5.97 28.74
CA ALA A 2 -2.18 6.33 27.43
C ALA A 2 -1.12 7.21 26.74
N ASP A 3 -0.97 7.06 25.43
CA ASP A 3 -1.07 8.20 24.52
C ASP A 3 -1.32 7.69 23.11
N ILE A 4 -2.61 7.61 22.80
CA ILE A 4 -3.15 7.44 21.46
C ILE A 4 -3.20 8.84 20.87
N THR A 5 -2.23 9.20 20.03
CA THR A 5 -2.35 10.42 19.22
C THR A 5 -3.17 10.10 17.98
N ILE A 6 -4.50 10.14 18.13
CA ILE A 6 -5.42 10.27 17.00
C ILE A 6 -5.31 11.70 16.51
N ILE A 7 -4.83 11.87 15.28
CA ILE A 7 -4.85 13.17 14.59
C ILE A 7 -6.24 13.31 13.96
N GLU A 8 -7.13 13.97 14.69
CA GLU A 8 -8.44 14.40 14.20
C GLU A 8 -8.22 15.38 13.05
N ASN A 9 -8.43 14.89 11.81
CA ASN A 9 -8.78 15.61 10.56
C ASN A 9 -8.36 14.86 9.27
N SER A 10 -7.87 13.61 9.36
CA SER A 10 -7.77 12.71 8.20
C SER A 10 -9.00 11.80 8.11
N PRO A 11 -9.73 11.74 6.98
CA PRO A 11 -10.89 10.86 6.84
C PRO A 11 -10.56 9.36 6.94
N VAL A 12 -9.27 8.98 6.92
CA VAL A 12 -8.83 7.59 6.86
C VAL A 12 -7.76 7.32 7.92
N GLY A 13 -8.14 7.45 9.19
CA GLY A 13 -7.47 6.79 10.30
C GLY A 13 -7.87 5.31 10.40
N ARG A 14 -7.60 4.49 9.37
CA ARG A 14 -7.83 3.04 9.42
C ARG A 14 -6.51 2.28 9.33
N HIS A 15 -6.30 1.37 10.28
CA HIS A 15 -5.25 0.35 10.19
C HIS A 15 -5.38 -0.44 8.89
N LEU A 16 -4.26 -0.71 8.21
CA LEU A 16 -4.24 -1.57 7.01
C LEU A 16 -4.81 -2.96 7.31
N ASP A 17 -4.71 -3.42 8.56
CA ASP A 17 -5.29 -4.67 9.04
C ASP A 17 -6.81 -4.71 8.85
N SER A 18 -7.49 -3.56 8.89
CA SER A 18 -8.93 -3.44 8.65
C SER A 18 -9.31 -3.51 7.16
N ILE A 19 -8.35 -3.42 6.25
CA ILE A 19 -8.53 -3.60 4.80
C ILE A 19 -8.35 -5.09 4.41
N GLY A 20 -7.81 -5.91 5.32
CA GLY A 20 -7.41 -7.30 5.06
C GLY A 20 -8.44 -8.38 5.37
N GLU A 21 -9.53 -8.08 6.07
CA GLU A 21 -10.51 -9.09 6.45
C GLU A 21 -11.81 -8.94 5.63
N THR A 22 -12.05 -9.93 4.78
CA THR A 22 -13.26 -10.18 3.97
C THR A 22 -13.37 -9.51 2.60
N LYS A 23 -12.46 -9.88 1.70
CA LYS A 23 -12.91 -10.27 0.34
C LYS A 23 -12.44 -11.69 0.07
N PRO A 24 -13.31 -12.62 -0.35
CA PRO A 24 -12.85 -13.95 -0.75
C PRO A 24 -11.77 -13.76 -1.81
N ALA A 25 -10.68 -14.53 -1.71
CA ALA A 25 -9.68 -14.57 -2.77
C ALA A 25 -10.38 -15.05 -4.04
N SER A 26 -10.86 -14.09 -4.84
CA SER A 26 -11.39 -14.35 -6.16
C SER A 26 -10.28 -15.04 -6.95
N TYR A 27 -10.61 -15.89 -7.90
CA TYR A 27 -9.59 -16.54 -8.73
C TYR A 27 -9.98 -16.37 -10.18
N LEU A 28 -8.98 -16.19 -11.04
CA LEU A 28 -9.14 -16.28 -12.48
C LEU A 28 -8.75 -17.67 -12.95
N MET A 29 -9.46 -18.15 -13.97
CA MET A 29 -9.04 -19.31 -14.72
C MET A 29 -8.29 -18.88 -15.97
N PHE A 30 -7.03 -19.32 -16.09
CA PHE A 30 -6.18 -19.12 -17.26
C PHE A 30 -5.49 -20.43 -17.63
N ASN A 31 -5.64 -20.92 -18.86
CA ASN A 31 -5.07 -22.20 -19.33
C ASN A 31 -5.33 -23.40 -18.39
N HIS A 32 -6.56 -23.54 -17.89
CA HIS A 32 -6.96 -24.59 -16.94
C HIS A 32 -6.23 -24.56 -15.57
N LYS A 33 -5.57 -23.43 -15.22
CA LYS A 33 -4.96 -23.22 -13.90
C LYS A 33 -5.65 -22.12 -13.11
N LYS A 34 -5.90 -22.37 -11.83
CA LYS A 34 -6.42 -21.39 -10.87
C LYS A 34 -5.32 -20.37 -10.57
N VAL A 35 -5.57 -19.11 -10.89
CA VAL A 35 -4.72 -17.99 -10.51
C VAL A 35 -5.44 -17.24 -9.40
N GLU A 36 -4.88 -17.24 -8.20
CA GLU A 36 -5.45 -16.45 -7.10
C GLU A 36 -5.38 -14.96 -7.42
N LEU A 37 -6.49 -14.26 -7.26
CA LEU A 37 -6.53 -12.81 -7.32
C LEU A 37 -5.88 -12.28 -6.06
N VAL A 38 -4.67 -11.78 -6.26
CA VAL A 38 -3.89 -11.00 -5.32
C VAL A 38 -4.75 -9.85 -4.81
N THR A 39 -4.86 -9.66 -3.49
CA THR A 39 -5.37 -8.38 -2.97
C THR A 39 -4.34 -7.33 -3.35
N LYS A 40 -4.72 -6.49 -4.32
CA LYS A 40 -3.97 -5.32 -4.77
C LYS A 40 -4.53 -4.12 -4.02
N ILE A 41 -3.66 -3.36 -3.38
CA ILE A 41 -3.98 -2.09 -2.73
C ILE A 41 -3.24 -1.01 -3.50
N THR A 42 -3.96 -0.08 -4.13
CA THR A 42 -3.38 1.07 -4.82
C THR A 42 -3.21 2.25 -3.86
N ILE A 43 -2.12 2.99 -4.03
CA ILE A 43 -1.77 4.15 -3.21
C ILE A 43 -1.46 5.31 -4.15
N GLY A 44 -2.09 6.46 -3.93
CA GLY A 44 -1.88 7.64 -4.75
C GLY A 44 -2.75 8.80 -4.34
N ARG A 45 -2.56 9.96 -4.98
CA ARG A 45 -3.33 11.18 -4.67
C ARG A 45 -4.74 11.19 -5.25
N ASP A 46 -4.96 10.47 -6.36
CA ASP A 46 -6.28 10.47 -6.97
C ASP A 46 -7.26 9.63 -6.14
N SER A 47 -8.53 10.05 -6.14
CA SER A 47 -9.57 9.48 -5.29
C SER A 47 -10.00 8.06 -5.65
N ASP A 48 -9.48 7.52 -6.76
CA ASP A 48 -9.72 6.16 -7.24
C ASP A 48 -8.68 5.14 -6.71
N ASN A 49 -7.75 5.57 -5.85
CA ASN A 49 -6.87 4.65 -5.13
C ASN A 49 -7.55 4.09 -3.87
N ASP A 50 -7.19 2.86 -3.50
CA ASP A 50 -7.65 2.25 -2.24
C ASP A 50 -7.16 3.04 -1.01
N VAL A 51 -5.94 3.56 -1.08
CA VAL A 51 -5.35 4.47 -0.10
C VAL A 51 -5.07 5.81 -0.76
N VAL A 52 -5.91 6.79 -0.47
CA VAL A 52 -5.77 8.16 -0.97
C VAL A 52 -4.79 8.93 -0.09
N VAL A 53 -3.69 9.39 -0.68
CA VAL A 53 -2.70 10.26 -0.04
C VAL A 53 -2.92 11.68 -0.54
N ASP A 54 -3.59 12.52 0.25
CA ASP A 54 -3.80 13.94 -0.07
C ASP A 54 -2.52 14.74 0.10
N ASN A 55 -1.58 14.53 -0.83
CA ASN A 55 -0.30 15.20 -0.83
C ASN A 55 0.15 15.51 -2.26
N LYS A 56 0.46 16.77 -2.55
CA LYS A 56 0.90 17.19 -3.89
C LYS A 56 2.18 16.51 -4.39
N LEU A 57 3.02 15.99 -3.49
CA LEU A 57 4.22 15.21 -3.80
C LEU A 57 3.90 13.73 -4.10
N ALA A 58 2.69 13.26 -3.82
CA ALA A 58 2.23 11.97 -4.28
C ALA A 58 1.73 12.06 -5.74
N SER A 59 2.25 11.19 -6.60
CA SER A 59 1.66 10.92 -7.92
C SER A 59 0.22 10.43 -7.79
N ARG A 60 -0.57 10.64 -8.86
CA ARG A 60 -1.97 10.23 -8.97
C ARG A 60 -2.17 8.76 -8.65
N HIS A 61 -1.36 7.91 -9.27
CA HIS A 61 -1.13 6.52 -8.88
C HIS A 61 0.36 6.40 -8.58
N HIS A 62 0.71 6.12 -7.33
CA HIS A 62 2.07 6.27 -6.84
C HIS A 62 2.73 4.91 -6.61
N ALA A 63 2.06 4.05 -5.87
CA ALA A 63 2.59 2.75 -5.49
C ALA A 63 1.45 1.74 -5.39
N VAL A 64 1.83 0.47 -5.40
CA VAL A 64 0.92 -0.65 -5.24
C VAL A 64 1.49 -1.59 -4.19
N ILE A 65 0.66 -2.01 -3.24
CA ILE A 65 0.94 -3.15 -2.38
C ILE A 65 0.20 -4.37 -2.94
N GLN A 66 0.92 -5.49 -3.02
CA GLN A 66 0.38 -6.78 -3.45
C GLN A 66 0.66 -7.84 -2.39
N LYS A 67 -0.37 -8.62 -2.05
CA LYS A 67 -0.23 -9.79 -1.18
C LYS A 67 -0.02 -11.06 -2.00
N ILE A 68 1.22 -11.52 -2.13
CA ILE A 68 1.55 -12.77 -2.83
C ILE A 68 1.68 -13.89 -1.78
N LYS A 69 0.73 -14.84 -1.78
CA LYS A 69 0.57 -15.83 -0.71
C LYS A 69 0.38 -15.12 0.64
N ASP A 70 1.24 -15.39 1.63
CA ASP A 70 1.20 -14.76 2.96
C ASP A 70 2.23 -13.63 3.12
N GLN A 71 2.68 -13.04 2.02
CA GLN A 71 3.71 -12.00 2.03
C GLN A 71 3.26 -10.75 1.29
N TYR A 72 3.53 -9.59 1.89
CA TYR A 72 3.26 -8.30 1.27
C TYR A 72 4.48 -7.79 0.52
N PHE A 73 4.24 -7.18 -0.63
CA PHE A 73 5.24 -6.54 -1.46
C PHE A 73 4.74 -5.17 -1.87
N ILE A 74 5.63 -4.18 -1.90
CA ILE A 74 5.35 -2.87 -2.48
C ILE A 74 6.11 -2.70 -3.79
N LYS A 75 5.48 -2.01 -4.73
CA LYS A 75 6.10 -1.55 -5.98
C LYS A 75 5.80 -0.07 -6.14
N ASP A 76 6.83 0.72 -6.38
CA ASP A 76 6.67 2.09 -6.89
C ASP A 76 6.21 2.02 -8.36
N ASP A 77 5.09 2.65 -8.69
CA ASP A 77 4.43 2.54 -10.00
C ASP A 77 4.79 3.73 -10.92
N GLY A 78 6.07 4.09 -10.93
CA GLY A 78 6.56 5.17 -11.78
C GLY A 78 6.42 6.56 -11.17
N SER A 79 6.36 6.65 -9.84
CA SER A 79 6.08 7.91 -9.16
C SER A 79 7.13 8.99 -9.44
N THR A 80 6.74 10.26 -9.33
CA THR A 80 7.64 11.39 -9.58
C THR A 80 8.69 11.50 -8.46
N ASN A 81 8.26 11.49 -7.20
CA ASN A 81 9.12 11.71 -6.04
C ASN A 81 9.69 10.44 -5.42
N GLY A 82 9.24 9.27 -5.86
CA GLY A 82 9.67 7.97 -5.35
C GLY A 82 8.91 7.53 -4.11
N THR A 83 8.91 6.21 -3.93
CA THR A 83 8.49 5.51 -2.72
C THR A 83 9.71 5.15 -1.87
N PHE A 84 9.58 5.20 -0.55
CA PHE A 84 10.63 4.81 0.39
C PHE A 84 10.13 3.73 1.34
N VAL A 85 11.01 2.81 1.72
CA VAL A 85 10.77 1.83 2.79
C VAL A 85 11.90 1.99 3.80
N ASN A 86 11.54 2.27 5.06
CA ASN A 86 12.47 2.58 6.14
C ASN A 86 13.50 3.66 5.75
N ASP A 87 12.99 4.76 5.18
CA ASP A 87 13.76 5.92 4.70
C ASP A 87 14.71 5.62 3.52
N ILE A 88 14.69 4.39 2.99
CA ILE A 88 15.48 3.99 1.81
C ILE A 88 14.58 4.02 0.59
N ARG A 89 14.98 4.78 -0.44
CA ARG A 89 14.25 4.85 -1.70
C ARG A 89 14.27 3.50 -2.40
N ILE A 90 13.10 2.98 -2.76
CA ILE A 90 13.00 1.73 -3.51
C ILE A 90 13.14 1.98 -5.03
N PRO A 91 13.66 1.01 -5.81
CA PRO A 91 13.66 1.11 -7.26
C PRO A 91 12.23 1.16 -7.83
N LYS A 92 12.05 1.94 -8.89
CA LYS A 92 10.79 1.98 -9.66
C LYS A 92 10.50 0.61 -10.28
N GLU A 93 9.23 0.26 -10.36
CA GLU A 93 8.71 -0.94 -11.03
C GLU A 93 9.25 -2.28 -10.51
N LYS A 94 9.94 -2.29 -9.36
CA LYS A 94 10.47 -3.48 -8.70
C LYS A 94 9.70 -3.76 -7.41
N TYR A 95 9.27 -5.00 -7.23
CA TYR A 95 8.66 -5.45 -5.98
C TYR A 95 9.71 -5.59 -4.87
N ILE A 96 9.46 -4.90 -3.76
CA ILE A 96 10.22 -5.01 -2.52
C ILE A 96 9.34 -5.69 -1.48
N LYS A 97 9.86 -6.74 -0.84
CA LYS A 97 9.16 -7.44 0.23
C LYS A 97 9.04 -6.54 1.45
N LEU A 98 7.84 -6.45 2.00
CA LEU A 98 7.54 -5.76 3.24
C LEU A 98 7.50 -6.74 4.41
N LYS A 99 7.81 -6.24 5.60
CA LYS A 99 7.66 -6.91 6.88
C LYS A 99 6.77 -6.09 7.82
N PRO A 100 6.10 -6.72 8.79
CA PRO A 100 5.50 -6.00 9.89
C PRO A 100 6.52 -5.06 10.55
N GLY A 101 6.09 -3.82 10.83
CA GLY A 101 6.90 -2.71 11.33
C GLY A 101 7.56 -1.84 10.26
N ASP A 102 7.58 -2.25 8.99
CA ASP A 102 8.19 -1.43 7.94
C ASP A 102 7.38 -0.14 7.71
N LYS A 103 8.11 0.99 7.65
CA LYS A 103 7.57 2.31 7.35
C LYS A 103 7.69 2.60 5.86
N ILE A 104 6.58 2.84 5.20
CA ILE A 104 6.50 3.27 3.80
C ILE A 104 6.28 4.78 3.75
N THR A 105 7.06 5.50 2.96
CA THR A 105 6.85 6.94 2.73
C THR A 105 6.48 7.20 1.28
N VAL A 106 5.38 7.92 1.08
CA VAL A 106 4.86 8.39 -0.21
C VAL A 106 4.64 9.89 -0.12
N GLY A 107 5.32 10.67 -0.96
CA GLY A 107 5.36 12.12 -0.81
C GLY A 107 6.00 12.51 0.54
N ASN A 108 5.22 13.07 1.46
CA ASN A 108 5.64 13.31 2.86
C ASN A 108 4.79 12.53 3.88
N THR A 109 3.98 11.57 3.42
CA THR A 109 3.06 10.79 4.24
C THR A 109 3.69 9.44 4.57
N ASN A 110 3.64 9.06 5.84
CA ASN A 110 4.12 7.77 6.32
C ASN A 110 2.95 6.79 6.52
N LEU A 111 3.13 5.57 6.04
CA LEU A 111 2.26 4.41 6.25
C LEU A 111 3.09 3.34 6.95
N VAL A 112 2.49 2.55 7.86
CA VAL A 112 3.19 1.50 8.59
C VAL A 112 2.47 0.18 8.37
N ILE A 113 3.22 -0.88 8.11
CA ILE A 113 2.71 -2.25 8.06
C ILE A 113 2.64 -2.79 9.50
N SER A 114 1.47 -3.25 9.93
CA SER A 114 1.26 -3.92 11.23
C SER A 114 1.15 -5.43 11.10
#